data_AF-A0A9C7UMI1-F1
#
_entry.id   AF-A0A9C7UMI1-F1
#
_cell.length_a   1.000
_cell.length_b   1.000
_cell.length_c   1.000
_cell.angle_alpha   90.00
_cell.angle_beta   90.00
_cell.angle_gamma   90.00
#
_symmetry.space_group_name_H-M   'P 1'
#
loop_
_entity.id
_entity.type
_entity.pdbx_description
1 polymer ?
#
loop_
_entity_poly.entity_id
_entity_poly.type
_entity_poly.pdbx_seq_one_letter_code
_entity_poly.pdbx_strand_id
1 'polypeptide(L)'
;MALKTFLPSDFEIRRLVGKQSLLRIVEWEYYQKRNPTEPAVTVEPGSLACRLYDAILYPNTKQEKEVLLKEYHREALEIGYNEKSIFQTLEEDYGVDITSEQLPLSRLLGSFEAPDTFDTEYFRVQWQQALPYIEPPKAGHLFLVFCWEGLSTVASYPMKGKGRAWLSTIFVEANFQRRCQFVKKVMSSSLEAVEFLHRFRIVHLSLGPQSLLLSTTREDQINALRVRLRDFGFSRRLSSLDDESIRRAYAAGASNPKAISNYYYAQDIVLLGYVFLMLVFRSFADSESYQKIGYDGLKRLVEDLFQFDFDRLRLYLLQDDSVKDVVRFLDEGNGSGWILIRNMLVLKRQLRHEQDELIVTELKNCSFLLK
;
A
#
# COMPACT_ATOMS: atom_id res chain seq x y z
N MET A 1 24.58 -3.71 -6.68
CA MET A 1 25.38 -2.66 -7.36
C MET A 1 25.27 -1.42 -6.47
N ALA A 2 25.75 -0.25 -6.84
CA ALA A 2 25.33 0.96 -6.13
C ALA A 2 24.16 1.58 -6.91
N LEU A 3 23.17 2.14 -6.21
CA LEU A 3 22.10 2.91 -6.84
C LEU A 3 22.69 3.99 -7.76
N LYS A 4 22.13 4.09 -8.98
CA LYS A 4 22.64 5.04 -9.97
C LYS A 4 22.27 6.46 -9.58
N THR A 5 23.19 7.38 -9.81
CA THR A 5 22.90 8.81 -9.88
C THR A 5 22.66 9.18 -11.33
N PHE A 6 21.52 9.79 -11.62
CA PHE A 6 21.17 10.24 -12.95
C PHE A 6 21.37 11.75 -13.11
N LEU A 7 21.39 12.21 -14.36
CA LEU A 7 21.28 13.62 -14.71
C LEU A 7 19.86 13.90 -15.22
N PRO A 8 19.31 15.11 -15.01
CA PRO A 8 18.02 15.48 -15.59
C PRO A 8 17.96 15.29 -17.12
N SER A 9 19.07 15.50 -17.81
CA SER A 9 19.20 15.29 -19.26
C SER A 9 19.04 13.85 -19.72
N ASP A 10 19.06 12.88 -18.79
CA ASP A 10 18.87 11.47 -19.11
C ASP A 10 17.40 11.13 -19.39
N PHE A 11 16.48 12.07 -19.16
CA PHE A 11 15.03 11.82 -19.18
C PHE A 11 14.26 12.74 -20.15
N GLU A 12 13.28 12.16 -20.84
CA GLU A 12 12.17 12.89 -21.45
C GLU A 12 10.91 12.66 -20.60
N ILE A 13 10.40 13.70 -19.96
CA ILE A 13 9.14 13.62 -19.22
C ILE A 13 7.98 13.73 -20.20
N ARG A 14 7.13 12.70 -20.25
CA ARG A 14 5.99 12.65 -21.16
C ARG A 14 4.75 13.30 -20.57
N ARG A 15 4.46 13.00 -19.29
CA ARG A 15 3.26 13.51 -18.59
C ARG A 15 3.33 13.30 -17.09
N LEU A 16 2.54 14.11 -16.37
CA LEU A 16 2.18 13.84 -14.98
C LEU A 16 1.14 12.72 -14.92
N VAL A 17 1.37 11.73 -14.05
CA VAL A 17 0.49 10.57 -13.87
C VAL A 17 -0.13 10.46 -12.49
N GLY A 18 0.36 11.23 -11.51
CA GLY A 18 -0.21 11.24 -10.17
C GLY A 18 0.35 12.32 -9.27
N LYS A 19 -0.37 12.57 -8.17
CA LYS A 19 0.05 13.45 -7.09
C LYS A 19 -0.24 12.74 -5.77
N GLN A 20 0.68 12.85 -4.82
CA GLN A 20 0.53 12.35 -3.46
C GLN A 20 0.67 13.54 -2.51
N SER A 21 -0.31 13.73 -1.64
CA SER A 21 -0.28 14.75 -0.59
C SER A 21 -0.06 14.09 0.76
N LEU A 22 0.59 14.81 1.67
CA LEU A 22 0.61 14.43 3.08
C LEU A 22 -0.69 14.87 3.72
N LEU A 23 -1.23 14.04 4.59
CA LEU A 23 -2.37 14.41 5.42
C LEU A 23 -1.88 14.42 6.86
N ARG A 24 -2.08 15.54 7.54
CA ARG A 24 -1.88 15.62 8.99
C ARG A 24 -3.23 15.41 9.64
N ILE A 25 -3.36 14.29 10.35
CA ILE A 25 -4.54 14.01 11.15
C ILE A 25 -4.33 14.71 12.50
N VAL A 26 -5.18 15.70 12.81
CA VAL A 26 -5.03 16.56 13.99
C VAL A 26 -6.04 16.22 15.09
N GLU A 27 -7.29 15.91 14.74
CA GLU A 27 -8.34 15.58 15.71
C GLU A 27 -9.28 14.48 15.21
N TRP A 28 -9.89 13.78 16.16
CA TRP A 28 -10.89 12.73 15.94
C TRP A 28 -12.22 13.12 16.58
N GLU A 29 -13.28 13.25 15.79
CA GLU A 29 -14.65 13.37 16.31
C GLU A 29 -15.49 12.13 15.94
N TYR A 30 -15.73 11.27 16.92
CA TYR A 30 -16.45 10.01 16.75
C TYR A 30 -17.99 10.16 16.73
N TYR A 31 -18.54 11.36 16.89
CA TYR A 31 -19.95 11.54 17.25
C TYR A 31 -20.77 12.33 16.21
N GLN A 32 -21.00 11.75 15.04
CA GLN A 32 -22.22 12.05 14.26
C GLN A 32 -23.18 10.84 14.27
N LYS A 33 -24.40 11.07 14.77
CA LYS A 33 -25.42 10.06 15.15
C LYS A 33 -26.05 9.29 13.97
N ARG A 34 -25.79 9.63 12.70
CA ARG A 34 -26.64 9.15 11.58
C ARG A 34 -26.06 8.05 10.70
N ASN A 35 -24.74 7.89 10.59
CA ASN A 35 -24.15 6.78 9.83
C ASN A 35 -22.89 6.22 10.52
N PRO A 36 -22.87 4.93 10.94
CA PRO A 36 -21.70 4.30 11.52
C PRO A 36 -20.48 4.16 10.58
N THR A 37 -20.67 4.30 9.26
CA THR A 37 -19.57 4.15 8.28
C THR A 37 -18.91 5.45 7.85
N GLU A 38 -19.35 6.60 8.38
CA GLU A 38 -18.87 7.94 8.03
C GLU A 38 -18.36 8.69 9.29
N PRO A 39 -17.17 8.36 9.81
CA PRO A 39 -16.52 9.17 10.85
C PRO A 39 -16.09 10.54 10.28
N ALA A 40 -16.15 11.59 11.10
CA ALA A 40 -15.60 12.90 10.77
C ALA A 40 -14.17 13.00 11.31
N VAL A 41 -13.21 13.14 10.42
CA VAL A 41 -11.80 13.40 10.78
C VAL A 41 -11.49 14.85 10.45
N THR A 42 -10.96 15.60 11.41
CA THR A 42 -10.36 16.90 11.12
C THR A 42 -8.99 16.63 10.54
N VAL A 43 -8.91 16.69 9.22
CA VAL A 43 -7.66 16.56 8.47
C VAL A 43 -7.21 17.96 8.09
N GLU A 44 -6.02 18.35 8.51
CA GLU A 44 -5.34 19.48 7.88
C GLU A 44 -4.81 18.97 6.53
N PRO A 45 -5.29 19.52 5.40
CA PRO A 45 -4.73 19.17 4.11
C PRO A 45 -3.26 19.60 4.12
N GLY A 46 -2.35 18.63 4.08
CA GLY A 46 -0.94 18.93 3.94
C GLY A 46 -0.63 19.44 2.55
N SER A 47 0.54 20.06 2.40
CA SER A 47 1.07 20.47 1.11
C SER A 47 1.24 19.26 0.17
N LEU A 48 1.29 19.55 -1.12
CA LEU A 48 1.66 18.56 -2.13
C LEU A 48 3.04 18.00 -1.77
N ALA A 49 3.10 16.71 -1.49
CA ALA A 49 4.33 16.08 -1.04
C ALA A 49 5.13 15.53 -2.21
N CYS A 50 4.44 14.93 -3.18
CA CYS A 50 5.09 14.24 -4.27
C CYS A 50 4.28 14.29 -5.58
N ARG A 51 4.99 14.40 -6.70
CA ARG A 51 4.45 14.28 -8.06
C ARG A 51 5.03 13.04 -8.74
N LEU A 52 4.19 12.37 -9.51
CA LEU A 52 4.56 11.16 -10.24
C LEU A 52 4.53 11.48 -11.73
N TYR A 53 5.63 11.22 -12.43
CA TYR A 53 5.75 11.42 -13.86
C TYR A 53 6.06 10.12 -14.57
N ASP A 54 5.44 9.99 -15.73
CA ASP A 54 5.79 9.02 -16.74
C ASP A 54 6.88 9.64 -17.64
N ALA A 55 8.02 8.95 -17.77
CA ALA A 55 9.18 9.43 -18.52
C ALA A 55 9.88 8.30 -19.29
N ILE A 56 10.65 8.69 -20.29
CA ILE A 56 11.60 7.83 -20.98
C ILE A 56 13.00 8.13 -20.47
N LEU A 57 13.70 7.10 -20.00
CA LEU A 57 15.12 7.14 -19.69
C LEU A 57 15.91 6.76 -20.95
N TYR A 58 16.89 7.58 -21.31
CA TYR A 58 17.86 7.32 -22.38
C TYR A 58 19.18 6.87 -21.77
N PRO A 59 19.35 5.58 -21.45
CA PRO A 59 20.65 5.10 -21.00
C PRO A 59 21.66 5.27 -22.14
N ASN A 60 22.94 5.46 -21.78
CA ASN A 60 24.08 5.50 -22.71
C ASN A 60 24.18 4.28 -23.67
N THR A 61 23.32 3.28 -23.52
CA THR A 61 23.26 2.02 -24.26
C THR A 61 22.23 1.98 -25.40
N LYS A 62 21.70 3.13 -25.87
CA LYS A 62 20.77 3.28 -27.02
C LYS A 62 19.39 2.63 -26.89
N GLN A 63 19.05 1.99 -25.77
CA GLN A 63 17.72 1.39 -25.58
C GLN A 63 16.88 2.26 -24.64
N GLU A 64 15.85 2.90 -25.18
CA GLU A 64 14.87 3.67 -24.42
C GLU A 64 14.17 2.78 -23.39
N LYS A 65 14.02 3.28 -22.17
CA LYS A 65 13.34 2.57 -21.08
C LYS A 65 12.28 3.45 -20.44
N GLU A 66 11.06 2.96 -20.37
CA GLU A 66 9.98 3.62 -19.64
C GLU A 66 10.24 3.55 -18.12
N VAL A 67 10.12 4.70 -17.46
CA VAL A 67 10.37 4.86 -16.03
C VAL A 67 9.28 5.70 -15.37
N LEU A 68 9.13 5.51 -14.06
CA LEU A 68 8.34 6.38 -13.21
C LEU A 68 9.30 7.30 -12.44
N LEU A 69 9.16 8.62 -12.60
CA LEU A 69 9.86 9.59 -11.77
C LEU A 69 8.95 10.01 -10.62
N LYS A 70 9.49 9.93 -9.40
CA LYS A 70 8.82 10.35 -8.17
C LYS A 70 9.54 11.59 -7.63
N GLU A 71 8.97 12.77 -7.89
CA GLU A 71 9.48 14.07 -7.41
C GLU A 71 8.98 14.31 -5.99
N TYR A 72 9.88 14.55 -5.05
CA TYR A 72 9.57 15.01 -3.70
C TYR A 72 9.81 16.52 -3.58
N HIS A 73 8.77 17.21 -3.14
CA HIS A 73 8.86 18.63 -2.81
C HIS A 73 9.69 18.86 -1.56
N ARG A 74 10.15 20.11 -1.38
CA ARG A 74 11.03 20.51 -0.26
C ARG A 74 10.50 20.08 1.11
N GLU A 75 9.19 20.19 1.32
CA GLU A 75 8.51 19.82 2.57
C GLU A 75 8.46 18.31 2.82
N ALA A 76 8.72 17.49 1.79
CA ALA A 76 8.66 16.03 1.84
C ALA A 76 10.03 15.38 1.51
N LEU A 77 11.12 16.13 1.49
CA LEU A 77 12.45 15.60 1.20
C LEU A 77 12.88 14.52 2.18
N GLU A 78 12.61 14.70 3.48
CA GLU A 78 12.93 13.70 4.50
C GLU A 78 12.28 12.34 4.17
N ILE A 79 11.03 12.36 3.72
CA ILE A 79 10.29 11.17 3.31
C ILE A 79 10.91 10.53 2.07
N GLY A 80 11.30 11.35 1.09
CA GLY A 80 11.97 10.85 -0.12
C GLY A 80 13.35 10.25 0.15
N TYR A 81 14.16 10.90 0.99
CA TYR A 81 15.45 10.37 1.42
C TYR A 81 15.30 9.09 2.26
N ASN A 82 14.28 9.03 3.12
CA ASN A 82 13.99 7.81 3.87
C ASN A 82 13.63 6.65 2.92
N GLU A 83 12.72 6.88 1.97
CA GLU A 83 12.37 5.88 0.94
C GLU A 83 13.61 5.39 0.17
N LYS A 84 14.47 6.32 -0.29
CA LYS A 84 15.74 5.97 -0.93
C LYS A 84 16.65 5.13 -0.02
N SER A 85 16.78 5.50 1.25
CA SER A 85 17.67 4.83 2.21
C SER A 85 17.26 3.38 2.50
N ILE A 86 15.97 3.06 2.43
CA ILE A 86 15.46 1.70 2.58
C ILE A 86 15.94 0.82 1.42
N PHE A 87 15.86 1.32 0.18
CA PHE A 87 16.40 0.60 -0.98
C PHE A 87 17.91 0.45 -0.91
N GLN A 88 18.63 1.51 -0.51
CA GLN A 88 20.09 1.43 -0.31
C GLN A 88 20.46 0.40 0.74
N THR A 89 19.75 0.35 1.87
CA THR A 89 19.95 -0.67 2.90
C THR A 89 19.77 -2.07 2.31
N LEU A 90 18.68 -2.31 1.57
CA LEU A 90 18.43 -3.62 0.97
C LEU A 90 19.56 -4.04 0.00
N GLU A 91 20.02 -3.11 -0.83
CA GLU A 91 21.09 -3.40 -1.80
C GLU A 91 22.48 -3.54 -1.15
N GLU A 92 22.87 -2.58 -0.30
CA GLU A 92 24.22 -2.44 0.25
C GLU A 92 24.43 -3.33 1.49
N ASP A 93 23.51 -3.29 2.46
CA ASP A 93 23.65 -4.04 3.72
C ASP A 93 23.27 -5.52 3.56
N TYR A 94 22.32 -5.81 2.67
CA TYR A 94 21.74 -7.14 2.52
C TYR A 94 21.97 -7.82 1.16
N GLY A 95 22.64 -7.15 0.21
CA GLY A 95 22.99 -7.73 -1.08
C GLY A 95 21.78 -8.06 -1.97
N VAL A 96 20.63 -7.42 -1.73
CA VAL A 96 19.41 -7.63 -2.52
C VAL A 96 19.55 -6.90 -3.86
N ASP A 97 19.36 -7.60 -4.97
CA ASP A 97 19.21 -6.96 -6.29
C ASP A 97 17.84 -6.27 -6.39
N ILE A 98 17.77 -5.03 -5.91
CA ILE A 98 16.56 -4.18 -5.89
C ILE A 98 15.99 -3.87 -7.29
N THR A 99 16.69 -4.25 -8.36
CA THR A 99 16.24 -4.09 -9.75
C THR A 99 15.63 -5.37 -10.35
N SER A 100 15.72 -6.49 -9.63
CA SER A 100 15.20 -7.80 -10.06
C SER A 100 13.68 -7.80 -10.19
N GLU A 101 13.19 -8.34 -11.30
CA GLU A 101 11.75 -8.48 -11.56
C GLU A 101 11.05 -9.46 -10.61
N GLN A 102 11.81 -10.35 -9.96
CA GLN A 102 11.29 -11.33 -9.02
C GLN A 102 11.01 -10.73 -7.64
N LEU A 103 11.50 -9.52 -7.35
CA LEU A 103 11.26 -8.90 -6.07
C LEU A 103 9.79 -8.49 -5.89
N PRO A 104 9.24 -8.69 -4.68
CA PRO A 104 7.90 -8.26 -4.34
C PRO A 104 7.85 -6.77 -3.96
N LEU A 105 8.83 -5.96 -4.39
CA LEU A 105 8.93 -4.53 -4.13
C LEU A 105 8.98 -3.76 -5.45
N SER A 106 8.52 -2.51 -5.48
CA SER A 106 8.75 -1.60 -6.60
C SER A 106 10.25 -1.41 -6.82
N ARG A 107 10.69 -1.35 -8.08
CA ARG A 107 12.12 -1.44 -8.42
C ARG A 107 12.74 -0.06 -8.61
N LEU A 108 13.54 0.36 -7.63
CA LEU A 108 14.29 1.62 -7.69
C LEU A 108 15.54 1.43 -8.55
N LEU A 109 15.71 2.30 -9.55
CA LEU A 109 16.86 2.32 -10.46
C LEU A 109 17.94 3.31 -10.00
N GLY A 110 17.54 4.33 -9.26
CA GLY A 110 18.44 5.39 -8.82
C GLY A 110 17.71 6.68 -8.47
N SER A 111 18.44 7.78 -8.42
CA SER A 111 17.90 9.09 -8.06
C SER A 111 18.70 10.23 -8.69
N PHE A 112 18.13 11.42 -8.70
CA PHE A 112 18.85 12.67 -8.92
C PHE A 112 18.23 13.81 -8.11
N GLU A 113 19.00 14.87 -7.90
CA GLU A 113 18.49 16.11 -7.30
C GLU A 113 18.37 17.16 -8.39
N ALA A 114 17.29 17.95 -8.34
CA ALA A 114 17.08 19.07 -9.25
C ALA A 114 18.22 20.09 -9.10
N PRO A 115 19.01 20.37 -10.16
CA PRO A 115 20.10 21.33 -10.09
C PRO A 115 19.60 22.78 -9.99
N ASP A 116 20.48 23.71 -9.62
CA ASP A 116 20.19 25.14 -9.55
C ASP A 116 19.66 25.73 -10.87
N THR A 117 19.98 25.09 -12.01
CA THR A 117 19.46 25.50 -13.32
C THR A 117 17.94 25.40 -13.42
N PHE A 118 17.28 24.61 -12.57
CA PHE A 118 15.82 24.50 -12.52
C PHE A 118 15.14 25.78 -12.02
N ASP A 119 15.85 26.62 -11.27
CA ASP A 119 15.29 27.89 -10.79
C ASP A 119 15.37 29.01 -11.84
N THR A 120 16.08 28.78 -12.96
CA THR A 120 16.27 29.77 -14.02
C THR A 120 14.98 30.01 -14.82
N GLU A 121 14.81 31.25 -15.30
CA GLU A 121 13.68 31.59 -16.18
C GLU A 121 13.69 30.77 -17.47
N TYR A 122 14.89 30.48 -18.01
CA TYR A 122 15.05 29.64 -19.18
C TYR A 122 14.42 28.25 -18.98
N PHE A 123 14.74 27.57 -17.87
CA PHE A 123 14.15 26.28 -17.56
C PHE A 123 12.63 26.37 -17.39
N ARG A 124 12.12 27.40 -16.67
CA ARG A 124 10.68 27.59 -16.47
C ARG A 124 9.92 27.74 -17.78
N VAL A 125 10.45 28.51 -18.72
CA VAL A 125 9.86 28.68 -20.05
C VAL A 125 9.85 27.36 -20.82
N GLN A 126 10.96 26.61 -20.83
CA GLN A 126 11.03 25.30 -21.48
C GLN A 126 10.05 24.29 -20.85
N TRP A 127 9.98 24.27 -19.52
CA TRP A 127 9.06 23.40 -18.78
C TRP A 127 7.61 23.73 -19.09
N GLN A 128 7.21 25.00 -19.09
CA GLN A 128 5.84 25.42 -19.41
C GLN A 128 5.48 25.14 -20.88
N GLN A 129 6.44 25.16 -21.79
CA GLN A 129 6.19 24.75 -23.18
C GLN A 129 5.89 23.24 -23.27
N ALA A 130 6.64 22.41 -22.54
CA ALA A 130 6.44 20.95 -22.54
C ALA A 130 5.21 20.52 -21.70
N LEU A 131 4.97 21.17 -20.57
CA LEU A 131 3.96 20.83 -19.57
C LEU A 131 3.21 22.09 -19.07
N PRO A 132 2.33 22.70 -19.89
CA PRO A 132 1.78 24.05 -19.66
C PRO A 132 1.00 24.28 -18.35
N TYR A 133 0.53 23.21 -17.72
CA TYR A 133 -0.33 23.28 -16.53
C TYR A 133 0.30 22.68 -15.27
N ILE A 134 1.59 22.36 -15.34
CA ILE A 134 2.33 21.76 -14.23
C ILE A 134 3.40 22.74 -13.82
N GLU A 135 3.38 23.17 -12.56
CA GLU A 135 4.42 24.04 -12.01
C GLU A 135 5.80 23.37 -12.18
N PRO A 136 6.83 24.10 -12.62
CA PRO A 136 8.17 23.53 -12.75
C PRO A 136 8.72 23.04 -11.41
N PRO A 137 9.51 21.94 -11.41
CA PRO A 137 10.28 21.54 -10.24
C PRO A 137 11.27 22.65 -9.87
N LYS A 138 11.61 22.76 -8.58
CA LYS A 138 12.58 23.74 -8.07
C LYS A 138 13.91 23.07 -7.77
N ALA A 139 14.97 23.87 -7.72
CA ALA A 139 16.28 23.37 -7.31
C ALA A 139 16.21 22.69 -5.93
N GLY A 140 16.97 21.61 -5.76
CA GLY A 140 17.02 20.80 -4.53
C GLY A 140 15.84 19.84 -4.33
N HIS A 141 14.85 19.80 -5.23
CA HIS A 141 13.85 18.72 -5.22
C HIS A 141 14.52 17.36 -5.50
N LEU A 142 14.10 16.31 -4.79
CA LEU A 142 14.62 14.96 -4.97
C LEU A 142 13.75 14.18 -5.95
N PHE A 143 14.37 13.52 -6.92
CA PHE A 143 13.72 12.61 -7.84
C PHE A 143 14.20 11.18 -7.60
N LEU A 144 13.26 10.27 -7.33
CA LEU A 144 13.51 8.83 -7.33
C LEU A 144 13.04 8.23 -8.66
N VAL A 145 13.87 7.36 -9.23
CA VAL A 145 13.66 6.80 -10.58
C VAL A 145 13.31 5.33 -10.43
N PHE A 146 12.07 4.97 -10.73
CA PHE A 146 11.60 3.58 -10.66
C PHE A 146 11.41 2.99 -12.06
N CYS A 147 11.53 1.67 -12.18
CA CYS A 147 11.00 0.98 -13.36
C CYS A 147 9.51 1.30 -13.53
N TRP A 148 9.08 1.54 -14.77
CA TRP A 148 7.66 1.63 -15.05
C TRP A 148 6.99 0.26 -14.93
N GLU A 149 6.00 0.16 -14.06
CA GLU A 149 5.25 -1.07 -13.78
C GLU A 149 3.73 -0.83 -13.83
N GLY A 150 3.33 0.30 -14.42
CA GLY A 150 1.96 0.80 -14.43
C GLY A 150 1.57 1.53 -13.13
N LEU A 151 0.29 1.88 -13.03
CA LEU A 151 -0.28 2.65 -11.92
C LEU A 151 -1.39 1.89 -11.17
N SER A 152 -1.68 0.66 -11.61
CA SER A 152 -2.74 -0.14 -11.01
C SER A 152 -2.33 -0.58 -9.62
N THR A 153 -3.12 -0.20 -8.62
CA THR A 153 -2.99 -0.61 -7.23
C THR A 153 -4.27 -1.28 -6.74
N VAL A 154 -4.24 -1.85 -5.53
CA VAL A 154 -5.46 -2.33 -4.85
C VAL A 154 -6.52 -1.22 -4.75
N ALA A 155 -6.11 0.04 -4.52
CA ALA A 155 -7.03 1.19 -4.50
C ALA A 155 -7.78 1.37 -5.83
N SER A 156 -7.11 1.10 -6.95
CA SER A 156 -7.67 1.23 -8.30
C SER A 156 -8.43 0.00 -8.80
N TYR A 157 -8.43 -1.10 -8.04
CA TYR A 157 -9.13 -2.33 -8.40
C TYR A 157 -10.61 -2.03 -8.72
N PRO A 158 -11.18 -2.56 -9.81
CA PRO A 158 -12.55 -2.21 -10.21
C PRO A 158 -13.57 -2.63 -9.15
N MET A 159 -14.55 -1.75 -8.92
CA MET A 159 -15.73 -2.07 -8.10
C MET A 159 -16.63 -3.06 -8.85
N LYS A 160 -17.25 -3.98 -8.11
CA LYS A 160 -18.24 -4.92 -8.66
C LYS A 160 -19.37 -4.15 -9.38
N GLY A 161 -19.70 -4.56 -10.60
CA GLY A 161 -20.79 -3.99 -11.40
C GLY A 161 -20.40 -2.98 -12.51
N LYS A 162 -19.14 -2.53 -12.58
CA LYS A 162 -18.69 -1.58 -13.63
C LYS A 162 -18.30 -2.24 -14.99
N GLY A 163 -18.99 -3.32 -15.41
CA GLY A 163 -18.70 -4.06 -16.66
C GLY A 163 -19.92 -4.79 -17.27
N ARG A 164 -19.90 -5.03 -18.59
CA ARG A 164 -21.01 -5.46 -19.47
C ARG A 164 -22.01 -6.46 -18.82
N ALA A 165 -23.19 -5.94 -18.49
CA ALA A 165 -24.22 -6.55 -17.64
C ALA A 165 -24.92 -7.83 -18.17
N TRP A 166 -24.77 -8.20 -19.44
CA TRP A 166 -25.60 -9.26 -20.03
C TRP A 166 -24.94 -10.66 -20.01
N LEU A 167 -23.61 -10.75 -20.15
CA LEU A 167 -22.88 -12.03 -20.04
C LEU A 167 -22.55 -12.41 -18.59
N SER A 168 -22.49 -11.43 -17.68
CA SER A 168 -22.24 -11.66 -16.26
C SER A 168 -23.35 -12.47 -15.58
N THR A 169 -24.57 -12.41 -16.11
CA THR A 169 -25.75 -13.10 -15.57
C THR A 169 -25.79 -14.59 -15.90
N ILE A 170 -25.09 -15.04 -16.96
CA ILE A 170 -25.07 -16.45 -17.38
C ILE A 170 -23.98 -17.23 -16.63
N PHE A 171 -22.87 -16.58 -16.26
CA PHE A 171 -21.71 -17.20 -15.61
C PHE A 171 -21.44 -16.61 -14.21
N VAL A 172 -22.50 -16.32 -13.44
CA VAL A 172 -22.40 -15.68 -12.11
C VAL A 172 -21.43 -16.42 -11.20
N GLU A 173 -21.57 -17.74 -11.10
CA GLU A 173 -20.74 -18.55 -10.21
C GLU A 173 -19.28 -18.63 -10.66
N ALA A 174 -19.04 -18.86 -11.96
CA ALA A 174 -17.67 -18.90 -12.48
C ALA A 174 -16.95 -17.55 -12.33
N ASN A 175 -17.67 -16.43 -12.48
CA ASN A 175 -17.11 -15.10 -12.25
C ASN A 175 -16.83 -14.85 -10.76
N PHE A 176 -17.71 -15.29 -9.86
CA PHE A 176 -17.48 -15.23 -8.42
C PHE A 176 -16.21 -16.01 -8.04
N GLN A 177 -16.07 -17.26 -8.50
CA GLN A 177 -14.90 -18.09 -8.21
C GLN A 177 -13.59 -17.49 -8.75
N ARG A 178 -13.61 -16.96 -9.99
CA ARG A 178 -12.45 -16.27 -10.57
C ARG A 178 -12.01 -15.07 -9.73
N ARG A 179 -12.98 -14.27 -9.26
CA ARG A 179 -12.71 -13.15 -8.36
C ARG A 179 -12.16 -13.61 -7.02
N CYS A 180 -12.71 -14.68 -6.44
CA CYS A 180 -12.21 -15.25 -5.19
C CYS A 180 -10.73 -15.63 -5.31
N GLN A 181 -10.38 -16.34 -6.38
CA GLN A 181 -8.99 -16.71 -6.65
C GLN A 181 -8.09 -15.49 -6.83
N PHE A 182 -8.53 -14.49 -7.60
CA PHE A 182 -7.77 -13.26 -7.80
C PHE A 182 -7.53 -12.51 -6.49
N VAL A 183 -8.58 -12.28 -5.69
CA VAL A 183 -8.49 -11.58 -4.40
C VAL A 183 -7.58 -12.34 -3.43
N LYS A 184 -7.72 -13.66 -3.33
CA LYS A 184 -6.82 -14.49 -2.51
C LYS A 184 -5.37 -14.42 -2.98
N LYS A 185 -5.12 -14.39 -4.29
CA LYS A 185 -3.75 -14.24 -4.83
C LYS A 185 -3.17 -12.87 -4.53
N VAL A 186 -3.98 -11.80 -4.56
CA VAL A 186 -3.54 -10.47 -4.09
C VAL A 186 -3.18 -10.54 -2.61
N MET A 187 -4.04 -11.12 -1.78
CA MET A 187 -3.82 -11.23 -0.33
C MET A 187 -2.54 -12.02 0.00
N SER A 188 -2.37 -13.22 -0.56
CA SER A 188 -1.19 -14.05 -0.32
C SER A 188 0.10 -13.39 -0.80
N SER A 189 0.10 -12.81 -2.01
CA SER A 189 1.28 -12.12 -2.55
C SER A 189 1.61 -10.83 -1.78
N SER A 190 0.61 -10.18 -1.17
CA SER A 190 0.85 -9.02 -0.29
C SER A 190 1.51 -9.43 1.02
N LEU A 191 1.09 -10.55 1.61
CA LEU A 191 1.77 -11.11 2.78
C LEU A 191 3.20 -11.55 2.46
N GLU A 192 3.45 -12.11 1.28
CA GLU A 192 4.81 -12.41 0.79
C GLU A 192 5.69 -11.15 0.74
N ALA A 193 5.15 -10.05 0.23
CA ALA A 193 5.87 -8.77 0.16
C ALA A 193 6.21 -8.19 1.54
N VAL A 194 5.27 -8.26 2.50
CA VAL A 194 5.50 -7.78 3.86
C VAL A 194 6.48 -8.69 4.61
N GLU A 195 6.36 -10.01 4.47
CA GLU A 195 7.30 -10.98 5.05
C GLU A 195 8.73 -10.74 4.54
N PHE A 196 8.88 -10.43 3.26
CA PHE A 196 10.17 -10.10 2.65
C PHE A 196 10.84 -8.93 3.40
N LEU A 197 10.13 -7.82 3.65
CA LEU A 197 10.69 -6.70 4.42
C LEU A 197 11.02 -7.10 5.86
N HIS A 198 10.10 -7.82 6.51
CA HIS A 198 10.24 -8.18 7.91
C HIS A 198 11.47 -9.05 8.16
N ARG A 199 11.84 -9.90 7.20
CA ARG A 199 13.07 -10.71 7.20
C ARG A 199 14.34 -9.86 7.30
N PHE A 200 14.33 -8.68 6.70
CA PHE A 200 15.43 -7.71 6.76
C PHE A 200 15.31 -6.73 7.93
N ARG A 201 14.43 -7.02 8.90
CA ARG A 201 14.16 -6.15 10.06
C ARG A 201 13.70 -4.75 9.64
N ILE A 202 12.98 -4.65 8.53
CA ILE A 202 12.36 -3.42 8.02
C ILE A 202 10.85 -3.53 8.20
N VAL A 203 10.23 -2.45 8.67
CA VAL A 203 8.77 -2.31 8.80
C VAL A 203 8.28 -1.18 7.93
N HIS A 204 7.11 -1.34 7.31
CA HIS A 204 6.58 -0.41 6.32
C HIS A 204 5.91 0.82 6.94
N LEU A 205 5.10 0.61 7.98
CA LEU A 205 4.40 1.59 8.83
C LEU A 205 3.33 2.48 8.19
N SER A 206 3.20 2.45 6.87
CA SER A 206 2.19 3.21 6.12
C SER A 206 1.46 2.38 5.06
N LEU A 207 1.22 1.09 5.31
CA LEU A 207 0.52 0.22 4.37
C LEU A 207 -0.91 0.70 4.13
N GLY A 208 -1.25 0.93 2.86
CA GLY A 208 -2.61 1.22 2.41
C GLY A 208 -2.89 0.58 1.04
N PRO A 209 -4.11 0.71 0.50
CA PRO A 209 -4.47 0.13 -0.80
C PRO A 209 -3.59 0.65 -1.95
N GLN A 210 -3.05 1.87 -1.86
CA GLN A 210 -2.12 2.42 -2.85
C GLN A 210 -0.70 1.84 -2.76
N SER A 211 -0.30 1.31 -1.61
CA SER A 211 1.04 0.74 -1.38
C SER A 211 1.23 -0.62 -2.07
N LEU A 212 0.15 -1.23 -2.57
CA LEU A 212 0.17 -2.54 -3.23
C LEU A 212 -0.09 -2.36 -4.73
N LEU A 213 1.00 -2.32 -5.51
CA LEU A 213 0.96 -2.26 -6.96
C LEU A 213 0.60 -3.64 -7.54
N LEU A 214 -0.29 -3.66 -8.55
CA LEU A 214 -0.77 -4.83 -9.24
C LEU A 214 -0.32 -4.77 -10.70
N SER A 215 0.36 -5.81 -11.20
CA SER A 215 0.72 -5.90 -12.63
C SER A 215 -0.49 -6.00 -13.56
N THR A 216 -1.65 -6.42 -13.05
CA THR A 216 -2.92 -6.47 -13.76
C THR A 216 -4.06 -6.43 -12.75
N THR A 217 -5.17 -5.80 -13.13
CA THR A 217 -6.46 -5.85 -12.39
C THR A 217 -7.44 -6.84 -13.03
N ARG A 218 -6.99 -7.56 -14.06
CA ARG A 218 -7.83 -8.49 -14.79
C ARG A 218 -7.87 -9.85 -14.10
N GLU A 219 -9.05 -10.21 -13.59
CA GLU A 219 -9.31 -11.46 -12.89
C GLU A 219 -8.99 -12.72 -13.75
N ASP A 220 -9.05 -12.62 -15.08
CA ASP A 220 -8.73 -13.72 -16.01
C ASP A 220 -7.23 -13.93 -16.23
N GLN A 221 -6.38 -13.03 -15.72
CA GLN A 221 -4.92 -13.07 -15.88
C GLN A 221 -4.19 -13.36 -14.57
N ILE A 222 -4.79 -14.15 -13.67
CA ILE A 222 -4.25 -14.45 -12.34
C ILE A 222 -2.80 -14.96 -12.35
N ASN A 223 -2.39 -15.73 -13.37
CA ASN A 223 -1.01 -16.24 -13.47
C ASN A 223 0.03 -15.15 -13.75
N ALA A 224 -0.40 -14.05 -14.40
CA ALA A 224 0.42 -12.87 -14.65
C ALA A 224 0.37 -11.85 -13.51
N LEU A 225 -0.53 -12.04 -12.54
CA LEU A 225 -0.63 -11.16 -11.37
C LEU A 225 0.66 -11.22 -10.55
N ARG A 226 1.22 -10.04 -10.32
CA ARG A 226 2.32 -9.78 -9.39
C ARG A 226 1.87 -8.63 -8.50
N VAL A 227 2.12 -8.78 -7.21
CA VAL A 227 1.92 -7.73 -6.21
C VAL A 227 3.28 -7.20 -5.81
N ARG A 228 3.46 -5.88 -5.86
CA ARG A 228 4.68 -5.22 -5.42
C ARG A 228 4.38 -4.14 -4.40
N LEU A 229 5.15 -4.14 -3.33
CA LEU A 229 5.06 -3.16 -2.26
C LEU A 229 5.87 -1.90 -2.61
N ARG A 230 5.31 -0.73 -2.34
CA ARG A 230 5.86 0.59 -2.66
C ARG A 230 5.54 1.63 -1.59
N ASP A 231 6.14 2.81 -1.72
CA ASP A 231 5.95 3.99 -0.86
C ASP A 231 6.59 3.83 0.54
N PHE A 232 7.90 3.58 0.55
CA PHE A 232 8.69 3.35 1.78
C PHE A 232 9.04 4.61 2.57
N GLY A 233 8.40 5.74 2.26
CA GLY A 233 8.69 7.04 2.88
C GLY A 233 8.55 7.07 4.41
N PHE A 234 7.73 6.19 4.99
CA PHE A 234 7.57 6.04 6.45
C PHE A 234 8.20 4.76 7.01
N SER A 235 8.81 3.95 6.15
CA SER A 235 9.41 2.68 6.56
C SER A 235 10.63 2.90 7.45
N ARG A 236 10.93 1.93 8.32
CA ARG A 236 12.03 2.04 9.27
C ARG A 236 12.75 0.71 9.42
N ARG A 237 14.07 0.79 9.63
CA ARG A 237 14.84 -0.33 10.17
C ARG A 237 14.56 -0.40 11.67
N LEU A 238 14.34 -1.61 12.20
CA LEU A 238 14.12 -1.79 13.62
C LEU A 238 15.34 -1.38 14.47
N SER A 239 16.54 -1.46 13.89
CA SER A 239 17.78 -0.98 14.51
C SER A 239 17.92 0.54 14.56
N SER A 240 17.08 1.28 13.82
CA SER A 240 17.12 2.75 13.74
C SER A 240 15.84 3.40 14.26
N LEU A 241 15.13 2.73 15.18
CA LEU A 241 13.98 3.32 15.86
C LEU A 241 14.46 4.46 16.78
N ASP A 242 13.76 5.59 16.73
CA ASP A 242 13.99 6.72 17.65
C ASP A 242 13.37 6.46 19.03
N ASP A 243 13.74 7.29 20.00
CA ASP A 243 13.24 7.19 21.37
C ASP A 243 11.71 7.29 21.44
N GLU A 244 11.09 8.08 20.56
CA GLU A 244 9.63 8.21 20.52
C GLU A 244 8.96 6.92 20.09
N SER A 245 9.50 6.26 19.06
CA SER A 245 9.06 4.95 18.58
C SER A 245 9.18 3.90 19.68
N ILE A 246 10.32 3.87 20.36
CA ILE A 246 10.56 2.97 21.48
C ILE A 246 9.56 3.23 22.61
N ARG A 247 9.36 4.50 23.02
CA ARG A 247 8.35 4.89 24.03
C ARG A 247 6.94 4.47 23.63
N ARG A 248 6.57 4.61 22.35
CA ARG A 248 5.26 4.20 21.83
C ARG A 248 5.05 2.70 21.96
N ALA A 249 6.06 1.89 21.67
CA ALA A 249 6.01 0.45 21.86
C ALA A 249 5.87 0.08 23.34
N TYR A 250 6.63 0.73 24.23
CA TYR A 250 6.49 0.54 25.68
C TYR A 250 5.09 0.90 26.19
N ALA A 251 4.52 2.02 25.75
CA ALA A 251 3.16 2.43 26.09
C ALA A 251 2.10 1.43 25.61
N ALA A 252 2.39 0.69 24.53
CA ALA A 252 1.54 -0.39 24.03
C ALA A 252 1.74 -1.73 24.77
N GLY A 253 2.66 -1.80 25.73
CA GLY A 253 2.93 -2.97 26.57
C GLY A 253 4.13 -3.82 26.15
N ALA A 254 4.95 -3.37 25.19
CA ALA A 254 6.21 -4.05 24.89
C ALA A 254 7.16 -3.94 26.09
N SER A 255 7.82 -5.02 26.49
CA SER A 255 8.67 -5.05 27.70
C SER A 255 10.17 -5.19 27.41
N ASN A 256 10.55 -5.58 26.20
CA ASN A 256 11.94 -5.84 25.81
C ASN A 256 12.15 -5.58 24.30
N PRO A 257 13.39 -5.60 23.77
CA PRO A 257 13.67 -5.33 22.36
C PRO A 257 12.93 -6.24 21.35
N LYS A 258 12.73 -7.52 21.69
CA LYS A 258 11.96 -8.45 20.86
C LYS A 258 10.49 -8.04 20.81
N ALA A 259 9.89 -7.70 21.95
CA ALA A 259 8.52 -7.23 22.04
C ALA A 259 8.31 -5.91 21.28
N ILE A 260 9.30 -5.00 21.29
CA ILE A 260 9.27 -3.77 20.48
C ILE A 260 9.24 -4.12 18.98
N SER A 261 10.10 -5.04 18.55
CA SER A 261 10.13 -5.51 17.16
C SER A 261 8.79 -6.10 16.75
N ASN A 262 8.23 -7.00 17.57
CA ASN A 262 6.94 -7.64 17.36
C ASN A 262 5.80 -6.62 17.27
N TYR A 263 5.81 -5.58 18.12
CA TYR A 263 4.84 -4.50 18.06
C TYR A 263 4.83 -3.80 16.68
N TYR A 264 5.99 -3.51 16.11
CA TYR A 264 6.08 -2.87 14.79
C TYR A 264 5.74 -3.80 13.64
N TYR A 265 6.15 -5.06 13.68
CA TYR A 265 5.68 -6.05 12.70
C TYR A 265 4.16 -6.19 12.72
N ALA A 266 3.56 -6.19 13.91
CA ALA A 266 2.12 -6.25 14.05
C ALA A 266 1.39 -5.02 13.53
N GLN A 267 2.02 -3.84 13.56
CA GLN A 267 1.45 -2.65 12.93
C GLN A 267 1.24 -2.85 11.43
N ASP A 268 2.25 -3.37 10.72
CA ASP A 268 2.12 -3.66 9.29
C ASP A 268 1.01 -4.68 9.02
N ILE A 269 0.94 -5.75 9.81
CA ILE A 269 -0.07 -6.80 9.63
C ILE A 269 -1.48 -6.29 9.90
N VAL A 270 -1.68 -5.46 10.93
CA VAL A 270 -2.98 -4.83 11.18
C VAL A 270 -3.39 -3.91 10.02
N LEU A 271 -2.46 -3.06 9.53
CA LEU A 271 -2.74 -2.19 8.38
C LEU A 271 -3.11 -3.02 7.14
N LEU A 272 -2.36 -4.09 6.87
CA LEU A 272 -2.65 -5.00 5.76
C LEU A 272 -4.01 -5.70 5.92
N GLY A 273 -4.41 -6.06 7.15
CA GLY A 273 -5.71 -6.66 7.45
C GLY A 273 -6.87 -5.72 7.08
N TYR A 274 -6.73 -4.42 7.34
CA TYR A 274 -7.70 -3.43 6.87
C TYR A 274 -7.70 -3.29 5.35
N VAL A 275 -6.53 -3.31 4.71
CA VAL A 275 -6.45 -3.30 3.23
C VAL A 275 -7.17 -4.52 2.63
N PHE A 276 -7.05 -5.69 3.27
CA PHE A 276 -7.76 -6.90 2.84
C PHE A 276 -9.26 -6.76 3.00
N LEU A 277 -9.75 -6.26 4.13
CA LEU A 277 -11.18 -5.98 4.29
C LEU A 277 -11.68 -5.00 3.23
N MET A 278 -10.96 -3.89 2.98
CA MET A 278 -11.32 -2.93 1.92
C MET A 278 -11.40 -3.61 0.56
N LEU A 279 -10.41 -4.43 0.20
CA LEU A 279 -10.40 -5.17 -1.05
C LEU A 279 -11.60 -6.13 -1.14
N VAL A 280 -11.92 -6.87 -0.07
CA VAL A 280 -13.05 -7.79 -0.03
C VAL A 280 -14.38 -7.06 -0.21
N PHE A 281 -14.65 -6.02 0.59
CA PHE A 281 -15.87 -5.23 0.47
C PHE A 281 -16.01 -4.64 -0.93
N ARG A 282 -14.93 -4.06 -1.47
CA ARG A 282 -14.90 -3.50 -2.84
C ARG A 282 -15.15 -4.55 -3.94
N SER A 283 -14.68 -5.77 -3.73
CA SER A 283 -14.75 -6.87 -4.69
C SER A 283 -16.11 -7.56 -4.71
N PHE A 284 -16.77 -7.66 -3.56
CA PHE A 284 -17.92 -8.55 -3.38
C PHE A 284 -19.21 -7.86 -2.98
N ALA A 285 -19.18 -6.68 -2.35
CA ALA A 285 -20.41 -5.95 -2.02
C ALA A 285 -21.09 -5.46 -3.30
N ASP A 286 -22.42 -5.45 -3.31
CA ASP A 286 -23.26 -4.92 -4.39
C ASP A 286 -23.62 -3.43 -4.16
N SER A 287 -23.59 -2.99 -2.90
CA SER A 287 -23.86 -1.59 -2.56
C SER A 287 -22.60 -0.72 -2.67
N GLU A 288 -22.75 0.42 -3.32
CA GLU A 288 -21.67 1.40 -3.51
C GLU A 288 -21.13 1.94 -2.18
N SER A 289 -21.96 2.06 -1.14
CA SER A 289 -21.51 2.54 0.18
C SER A 289 -20.50 1.59 0.82
N TYR A 290 -20.77 0.28 0.78
CA TYR A 290 -19.83 -0.73 1.25
C TYR A 290 -18.61 -0.86 0.35
N GLN A 291 -18.75 -0.74 -0.97
CA GLN A 291 -17.60 -0.78 -1.88
C GLN A 291 -16.63 0.40 -1.70
N LYS A 292 -17.12 1.52 -1.13
CA LYS A 292 -16.35 2.73 -0.83
C LYS A 292 -15.93 2.84 0.63
N ILE A 293 -16.21 1.83 1.46
CA ILE A 293 -15.84 1.88 2.87
C ILE A 293 -14.33 2.08 3.01
N GLY A 294 -13.97 3.20 3.62
CA GLY A 294 -12.57 3.57 3.85
C GLY A 294 -11.99 2.85 5.06
N TYR A 295 -10.71 3.11 5.31
CA TYR A 295 -10.01 2.63 6.50
C TYR A 295 -10.74 3.00 7.79
N ASP A 296 -11.17 4.26 7.93
CA ASP A 296 -11.83 4.73 9.15
C ASP A 296 -13.22 4.12 9.35
N GLY A 297 -13.97 3.92 8.26
CA GLY A 297 -15.27 3.25 8.30
C GLY A 297 -15.15 1.79 8.76
N LEU A 298 -14.14 1.07 8.26
CA LEU A 298 -13.85 -0.29 8.71
C LEU A 298 -13.32 -0.34 10.14
N LYS A 299 -12.48 0.62 10.54
CA LYS A 299 -11.99 0.72 11.91
C LYS A 299 -13.16 0.91 12.88
N ARG A 300 -14.07 1.85 12.61
CA ARG A 300 -15.27 2.06 13.43
C ARG A 300 -16.16 0.82 13.47
N LEU A 301 -16.37 0.17 12.33
CA LEU A 301 -17.14 -1.06 12.26
C LEU A 301 -16.52 -2.15 13.14
N VAL A 302 -15.25 -2.49 12.91
CA VAL A 302 -14.59 -3.63 13.57
C VAL A 302 -14.23 -3.32 15.03
N GLU A 303 -13.63 -2.16 15.31
CA GLU A 303 -13.10 -1.82 16.62
C GLU A 303 -14.17 -1.26 17.57
N ASP A 304 -15.01 -0.34 17.11
CA ASP A 304 -15.91 0.41 18.00
C ASP A 304 -17.25 -0.31 18.17
N LEU A 305 -17.89 -0.69 17.06
CA LEU A 305 -19.23 -1.27 17.08
C LEU A 305 -19.23 -2.73 17.48
N PHE A 306 -18.33 -3.52 16.88
CA PHE A 306 -18.25 -4.95 17.11
C PHE A 306 -17.13 -5.35 18.07
N GLN A 307 -16.22 -4.43 18.45
CA GLN A 307 -15.16 -4.70 19.43
C GLN A 307 -14.33 -5.96 19.11
N PHE A 308 -14.08 -6.20 17.81
CA PHE A 308 -13.41 -7.38 17.27
C PHE A 308 -14.16 -8.71 17.46
N ASP A 309 -15.47 -8.66 17.70
CA ASP A 309 -16.38 -9.81 17.63
C ASP A 309 -16.79 -10.07 16.18
N PHE A 310 -15.98 -10.88 15.49
CA PHE A 310 -16.20 -11.23 14.08
C PHE A 310 -17.41 -12.14 13.86
N ASP A 311 -17.83 -12.91 14.88
CA ASP A 311 -19.03 -13.74 14.78
C ASP A 311 -20.28 -12.87 14.76
N ARG A 312 -20.33 -11.86 15.65
CA ARG A 312 -21.41 -10.88 15.67
C ARG A 312 -21.39 -9.97 14.42
N LEU A 313 -20.22 -9.56 13.96
CA LEU A 313 -20.08 -8.80 12.70
C LEU A 313 -20.59 -9.60 11.51
N ARG A 314 -20.21 -10.88 11.41
CA ARG A 314 -20.70 -11.79 10.36
C ARG A 314 -22.22 -11.90 10.37
N LEU A 315 -22.82 -12.12 11.55
CA LEU A 315 -24.29 -12.21 11.69
C LEU A 315 -24.99 -10.90 11.30
N TYR A 316 -24.40 -9.75 11.64
CA TYR A 316 -24.92 -8.45 11.22
C TYR A 316 -24.89 -8.29 9.70
N LEU A 317 -23.76 -8.61 9.05
CA LEU A 317 -23.64 -8.49 7.60
C LEU A 317 -24.58 -9.45 6.85
N LEU A 318 -24.87 -10.64 7.40
CA LEU A 318 -25.84 -11.56 6.82
C LEU A 318 -27.28 -11.02 6.75
N GLN A 319 -27.60 -9.97 7.52
CA GLN A 319 -28.92 -9.33 7.47
C GLN A 319 -29.08 -8.38 6.27
N ASP A 320 -27.99 -8.06 5.57
CA ASP A 320 -27.96 -7.14 4.44
C ASP A 320 -27.55 -7.89 3.16
N ASP A 321 -28.53 -8.14 2.28
CA ASP A 321 -28.32 -8.85 1.02
C ASP A 321 -27.24 -8.20 0.13
N SER A 322 -26.97 -6.90 0.28
CA SER A 322 -25.97 -6.18 -0.51
C SER A 322 -24.52 -6.56 -0.17
N VAL A 323 -24.29 -7.30 0.92
CA VAL A 323 -22.96 -7.78 1.33
C VAL A 323 -22.92 -9.31 1.49
N LYS A 324 -23.93 -10.04 1.03
CA LYS A 324 -23.97 -11.50 1.12
C LYS A 324 -22.74 -12.18 0.50
N ASP A 325 -22.23 -11.65 -0.62
CA ASP A 325 -21.06 -12.20 -1.31
C ASP A 325 -19.75 -11.91 -0.55
N VAL A 326 -19.71 -10.85 0.26
CA VAL A 326 -18.60 -10.59 1.20
C VAL A 326 -18.57 -11.69 2.25
N VAL A 327 -19.72 -11.98 2.86
CA VAL A 327 -19.82 -13.04 3.87
C VAL A 327 -19.53 -14.40 3.24
N ARG A 328 -20.09 -14.69 2.07
CA ARG A 328 -19.86 -15.92 1.32
C ARG A 328 -18.37 -16.16 1.05
N PHE A 329 -17.64 -15.15 0.61
CA PHE A 329 -16.20 -15.24 0.38
C PHE A 329 -15.43 -15.56 1.67
N LEU A 330 -15.73 -14.85 2.77
CA LEU A 330 -15.04 -15.06 4.05
C LEU A 330 -15.43 -16.36 4.77
N ASP A 331 -16.61 -16.91 4.44
CA ASP A 331 -17.12 -18.20 4.91
C ASP A 331 -16.43 -19.41 4.25
N GLU A 332 -15.69 -19.22 3.16
CA GLU A 332 -14.97 -20.31 2.51
C GLU A 332 -14.03 -21.04 3.49
N GLY A 333 -13.95 -22.37 3.34
CA GLY A 333 -13.16 -23.21 4.22
C GLY A 333 -13.63 -23.17 5.68
N ASN A 334 -14.94 -23.18 5.90
CA ASN A 334 -15.58 -23.13 7.24
C ASN A 334 -15.25 -21.86 8.02
N GLY A 335 -15.34 -20.69 7.38
CA GLY A 335 -15.07 -19.39 8.02
C GLY A 335 -13.58 -19.06 8.14
N SER A 336 -12.72 -19.71 7.36
CA SER A 336 -11.27 -19.50 7.43
C SER A 336 -10.84 -18.08 7.05
N GLY A 337 -11.61 -17.40 6.20
CA GLY A 337 -11.39 -15.98 5.88
C GLY A 337 -11.64 -15.06 7.07
N TRP A 338 -12.71 -15.32 7.84
CA TRP A 338 -12.98 -14.60 9.09
C TRP A 338 -11.86 -14.79 10.13
N ILE A 339 -11.37 -16.02 10.27
CA ILE A 339 -10.27 -16.34 11.18
C ILE A 339 -9.00 -15.59 10.77
N LEU A 340 -8.67 -15.57 9.47
CA LEU A 340 -7.52 -14.84 8.96
C LEU A 340 -7.60 -13.35 9.31
N ILE A 341 -8.71 -12.69 8.98
CA ILE A 341 -8.89 -11.26 9.24
C ILE A 341 -8.85 -10.97 10.76
N ARG A 342 -9.51 -11.81 11.57
CA ARG A 342 -9.47 -11.69 13.03
C ARG A 342 -8.03 -11.70 13.52
N ASN A 343 -7.26 -12.72 13.17
CA ASN A 343 -5.89 -12.88 13.61
C ASN A 343 -5.00 -11.70 13.20
N MET A 344 -5.18 -11.17 11.99
CA MET A 344 -4.46 -9.97 11.55
C MET A 344 -4.80 -8.72 12.38
N LEU A 345 -6.08 -8.50 12.67
CA LEU A 345 -6.56 -7.27 13.31
C LEU A 345 -6.44 -7.27 14.83
N VAL A 346 -6.52 -8.43 15.50
CA VAL A 346 -6.33 -8.51 16.96
C VAL A 346 -4.87 -8.64 17.39
N LEU A 347 -3.93 -8.76 16.44
CA LEU A 347 -2.53 -9.08 16.70
C LEU A 347 -1.84 -8.14 17.70
N LYS A 348 -2.11 -6.83 17.61
CA LYS A 348 -1.59 -5.83 18.57
C LYS A 348 -2.02 -6.10 20.01
N ARG A 349 -3.18 -6.73 20.21
CA ARG A 349 -3.69 -7.07 21.55
C ARG A 349 -3.04 -8.33 22.12
N GLN A 350 -2.62 -9.24 21.25
CA GLN A 350 -2.06 -10.55 21.61
C GLN A 350 -0.57 -10.49 21.96
N LEU A 351 0.20 -9.60 21.33
CA LEU A 351 1.66 -9.53 21.46
C LEU A 351 2.18 -8.83 22.73
N ARG A 352 1.44 -8.90 23.83
CA ARG A 352 1.85 -8.37 25.14
C ARG A 352 2.89 -9.24 25.85
N HIS A 353 3.20 -10.43 25.32
CA HIS A 353 4.12 -11.41 25.92
C HIS A 353 5.16 -11.94 24.92
N GLU A 354 6.29 -12.44 25.44
CA GLU A 354 7.54 -12.77 24.72
C GLU A 354 7.47 -13.89 23.66
N GLN A 355 6.36 -14.63 23.63
CA GLN A 355 6.13 -15.72 22.70
C GLN A 355 5.28 -15.20 21.55
N ASP A 356 5.86 -15.21 20.36
CA ASP A 356 5.24 -15.56 19.08
C ASP A 356 6.30 -15.35 17.99
N GLU A 357 6.72 -16.47 17.39
CA GLU A 357 7.54 -16.48 16.18
C GLU A 357 6.69 -16.03 14.98
N LEU A 358 7.35 -15.36 14.03
CA LEU A 358 6.87 -14.96 12.68
C LEU A 358 5.41 -15.29 12.31
N ILE A 359 4.48 -14.53 12.87
CA ILE A 359 3.04 -14.56 12.60
C ILE A 359 2.73 -14.48 11.09
N VAL A 360 3.53 -13.76 10.31
CA VAL A 360 3.31 -13.59 8.87
C VAL A 360 3.39 -14.92 8.12
N THR A 361 4.34 -15.79 8.49
CA THR A 361 4.49 -17.11 7.87
C THR A 361 3.30 -18.02 8.20
N GLU A 362 2.78 -17.96 9.43
CA GLU A 362 1.57 -18.69 9.83
C GLU A 362 0.32 -18.19 9.09
N LEU A 363 0.16 -16.88 8.97
CA LEU A 363 -0.96 -16.27 8.24
C LEU A 363 -0.95 -16.65 6.75
N LYS A 364 0.23 -16.70 6.12
CA LYS A 364 0.39 -17.12 4.71
C LYS A 364 -0.03 -18.57 4.48
N ASN A 365 0.26 -19.44 5.44
CA ASN A 365 -0.09 -20.85 5.37
C ASN A 365 -1.54 -21.13 5.80
N CYS A 366 -2.34 -20.10 6.06
CA CYS A 366 -3.75 -20.24 6.34
C CYS A 366 -4.46 -20.95 5.17
N SER A 367 -5.25 -21.98 5.49
CA SER A 367 -5.98 -22.78 4.50
C SER A 367 -6.89 -21.95 3.59
N PHE A 368 -7.29 -20.76 4.03
CA PHE A 368 -8.09 -19.81 3.25
C PHE A 368 -7.36 -19.34 1.99
N LEU A 369 -6.06 -19.10 2.07
CA LEU A 369 -5.25 -18.53 0.98
C LEU A 369 -4.67 -19.61 0.05
N LEU A 370 -4.59 -20.86 0.53
CA LEU A 370 -4.04 -22.00 -0.21
C LEU A 370 -5.07 -22.75 -1.07
N LYS A 371 -6.37 -22.54 -0.79
CA LYS A 371 -7.50 -23.11 -1.53
C LYS A 371 -8.19 -22.01 -2.32
#